data_AF-A0AAQ3LJ75-F1
#
_entry.id   AF-A0AAQ3LJ75-F1
#
_cell.length_a   1.000
_cell.length_b   1.000
_cell.length_c   1.000
_cell.angle_alpha   90.00
_cell.angle_beta   90.00
_cell.angle_gamma   90.00
#
_symmetry.space_group_name_H-M   'P 1'
#
loop_
_entity.id
_entity.type
_entity.pdbx_description
1 polymer ?
#
loop_
_entity_poly.entity_id
_entity_poly.type
_entity_poly.pdbx_seq_one_letter_code
_entity_poly.pdbx_strand_id
1 'polypeptide(L)' 'MKRATVVTELPASTSRDMDKFVVRLPDGLRAEVEAEAKRDERSMNSLIVVALREYLHGQRRKHALLDALTTAARGR' A
#
# COMPACT_ATOMS: atom_id res chain seq x y z
N MET A 1 16.62 2.70 47.04
CA MET A 1 16.08 3.38 45.84
C MET A 1 16.82 2.88 44.60
N LYS A 2 16.16 2.13 43.72
CA LYS A 2 16.64 1.88 42.34
C LYS A 2 15.42 2.01 41.42
N ARG A 3 15.34 3.14 40.72
CA ARG A 3 14.46 3.30 39.57
C ARG A 3 15.16 2.60 38.40
N ALA A 4 14.51 1.58 37.85
CA ALA A 4 14.86 1.03 36.55
C ALA A 4 13.69 1.34 35.62
N THR A 5 14.01 2.06 34.56
CA THR A 5 13.14 2.62 33.53
C THR A 5 12.34 1.52 32.83
N VAL A 6 11.02 1.64 32.82
CA VAL A 6 10.16 0.89 31.90
C VAL A 6 10.28 1.59 30.56
N VAL A 7 11.17 1.10 29.69
CA VAL A 7 11.16 1.48 28.28
C VAL A 7 10.03 0.66 27.65
N THR A 8 8.87 1.29 27.47
CA THR A 8 7.75 0.70 26.74
C THR A 8 8.06 0.76 25.25
N GLU A 9 8.89 -0.14 24.75
CA GLU A 9 8.99 -0.36 23.30
C GLU A 9 7.66 -0.98 22.84
N LEU A 10 6.89 -0.25 22.04
CA LEU A 10 5.83 -0.87 21.25
C LEU A 10 6.53 -1.91 20.38
N PRO A 11 6.20 -3.21 20.49
CA PRO A 11 6.92 -4.24 19.75
C PRO A 11 6.79 -3.92 18.26
N ALA A 12 7.93 -3.79 17.59
CA ALA A 12 7.96 -3.69 16.14
C ALA A 12 7.27 -4.94 15.59
N SER A 13 6.04 -4.77 15.08
CA SER A 13 5.27 -5.88 14.50
C SER A 13 6.09 -6.45 13.36
N THR A 14 6.58 -7.66 13.55
CA THR A 14 7.35 -8.34 12.52
C THR A 14 6.39 -8.81 11.45
N SER A 15 6.88 -9.09 10.24
CA SER A 15 6.04 -9.68 9.18
C SER A 15 5.34 -10.98 9.62
N ARG A 16 5.79 -11.62 10.71
CA ARG A 16 5.16 -12.82 11.28
C ARG A 16 3.87 -12.52 12.03
N ASP A 17 3.72 -11.32 12.58
CA ASP A 17 2.59 -10.88 13.40
C ASP A 17 1.47 -10.25 12.55
N MET A 18 1.70 -10.10 11.24
CA MET A 18 0.73 -9.52 10.30
C MET A 18 -0.31 -10.56 9.85
N ASP A 19 -1.54 -10.11 9.64
CA ASP A 19 -2.63 -10.92 9.08
C ASP A 19 -2.29 -11.43 7.68
N LYS A 20 -2.57 -12.72 7.44
CA LYS A 20 -2.29 -13.41 6.18
C LYS A 20 -3.59 -13.76 5.49
N PHE A 21 -3.69 -13.40 4.22
CA PHE A 21 -4.82 -13.76 3.37
C PHE A 21 -4.31 -14.40 2.08
N VAL A 22 -4.80 -15.61 1.76
CA VAL A 22 -4.39 -16.34 0.57
C VAL A 22 -5.30 -16.00 -0.60
N VAL A 23 -4.74 -15.44 -1.66
CA VAL A 23 -5.46 -15.10 -2.90
C VAL A 23 -5.19 -16.16 -3.97
N ARG A 24 -6.24 -16.60 -4.66
CA ARG A 24 -6.12 -17.38 -5.91
C ARG A 24 -6.07 -16.39 -7.08
N LEU A 25 -4.95 -16.39 -7.79
CA LEU A 25 -4.78 -15.56 -8.98
C LEU A 25 -5.05 -16.42 -10.22
N PRO A 26 -5.70 -15.86 -11.26
CA PRO A 26 -5.77 -16.49 -12.58
C PRO A 26 -4.38 -16.79 -13.14
N ASP A 27 -4.35 -17.70 -14.11
CA ASP A 27 -3.12 -18.06 -14.81
C ASP A 27 -2.45 -16.82 -15.42
N GLY A 28 -1.12 -16.75 -15.33
CA GLY A 28 -0.32 -15.62 -15.83
C GLY A 28 -0.25 -14.40 -14.90
N LEU A 29 -1.33 -14.07 -14.17
CA LEU A 29 -1.40 -12.82 -13.40
C LEU A 29 -0.32 -12.73 -12.30
N ARG A 30 0.05 -13.85 -11.68
CA ARG A 30 1.13 -13.86 -10.69
C ARG A 30 2.48 -13.43 -11.28
N ALA A 31 2.77 -13.86 -12.51
CA ALA A 31 4.02 -13.53 -13.19
C ALA A 31 4.06 -12.04 -13.57
N GLU A 32 2.92 -11.48 -13.98
CA GLU A 32 2.80 -10.03 -14.22
C GLU A 32 3.07 -9.22 -12.96
N VAL A 33 2.48 -9.63 -11.83
CA VAL A 33 2.73 -9.00 -10.52
C VAL A 33 4.20 -9.08 -10.11
N GLU A 34 4.86 -10.21 -10.35
CA GLU A 34 6.28 -10.39 -10.05
C GLU A 34 7.17 -9.49 -10.92
N ALA A 35 6.89 -9.41 -12.22
CA ALA A 35 7.62 -8.57 -13.15
C ALA A 35 7.53 -7.08 -12.74
N GLU A 36 6.34 -6.61 -12.38
CA GLU A 36 6.14 -5.22 -11.99
C GLU A 36 6.76 -4.93 -10.61
N ALA A 37 6.67 -5.86 -9.65
CA ALA A 37 7.32 -5.72 -8.36
C ALA A 37 8.85 -5.61 -8.50
N LYS A 38 9.44 -6.38 -9.43
CA LYS A 38 10.87 -6.33 -9.73
C LYS A 38 11.28 -4.99 -10.37
N ARG A 39 10.48 -4.47 -11.30
CA ARG A 39 10.73 -3.14 -11.93
C ARG A 39 10.73 -2.01 -10.91
N ASP A 40 9.88 -2.14 -9.89
CA ASP A 40 9.70 -1.15 -8.84
C ASP A 40 10.58 -1.38 -7.59
N GLU A 41 11.55 -2.30 -7.68
CA GLU A 41 12.49 -2.68 -6.60
C GLU A 41 11.79 -2.99 -5.26
N ARG A 42 10.64 -3.67 -5.31
CA ARG A 42 9.83 -3.99 -4.13
C ARG A 42 9.40 -5.45 -4.08
N SER A 43 9.01 -5.91 -2.90
CA SER A 43 8.41 -7.23 -2.76
C SER A 43 7.02 -7.28 -3.43
N MET A 44 6.62 -8.45 -3.92
CA MET A 44 5.25 -8.66 -4.41
C MET A 44 4.19 -8.30 -3.37
N ASN A 45 4.44 -8.60 -2.09
CA ASN A 45 3.55 -8.20 -1.00
C ASN A 45 3.39 -6.68 -0.91
N SER A 46 4.50 -5.95 -0.97
CA SER A 46 4.49 -4.48 -0.94
C SER A 46 3.70 -3.91 -2.12
N LEU A 47 3.85 -4.48 -3.32
CA LEU A 47 3.08 -4.08 -4.50
C LEU A 47 1.57 -4.31 -4.27
N ILE A 48 1.17 -5.50 -3.83
CA ILE A 48 -0.24 -5.81 -3.57
C ILE A 48 -0.84 -4.90 -2.50
N VAL A 49 -0.12 -4.62 -1.42
CA VAL A 49 -0.58 -3.70 -0.37
C VAL A 49 -0.79 -2.28 -0.92
N VAL A 50 0.12 -1.77 -1.76
CA VAL A 50 -0.03 -0.46 -2.41
C VAL A 50 -1.24 -0.46 -3.34
N ALA A 51 -1.40 -1.48 -4.18
CA ALA A 51 -2.53 -1.61 -5.09
C ALA A 51 -3.88 -1.63 -4.34
N LEU A 52 -3.96 -2.36 -3.22
CA LEU A 52 -5.15 -2.40 -2.37
C LEU A 52 -5.45 -1.04 -1.73
N ARG A 53 -4.44 -0.32 -1.23
CA ARG A 53 -4.64 1.04 -0.68
C ARG A 53 -5.13 2.02 -1.75
N GLU A 54 -4.56 1.95 -2.95
CA GLU A 54 -5.00 2.78 -4.09
C GLU A 54 -6.43 2.45 -4.51
N TYR A 55 -6.81 1.17 -4.51
CA TYR A 55 -8.17 0.76 -4.79
C TYR A 55 -9.16 1.27 -3.73
N LEU A 56 -8.85 1.07 -2.45
CA LEU A 56 -9.73 1.43 -1.34
C LEU A 56 -9.81 2.94 -1.07
N HIS A 57 -8.74 3.69 -1.32
CA HIS A 57 -8.61 5.08 -0.85
C HIS A 57 -8.16 6.07 -1.93
N GLY A 58 -7.55 5.61 -3.02
CA GLY A 58 -7.00 6.47 -4.08
C GLY A 58 -8.07 7.22 -4.88
N GLN A 59 -9.32 6.73 -4.89
CA GLN A 59 -10.40 7.33 -5.68
C GLN A 59 -10.75 8.76 -5.27
N ARG A 60 -10.76 9.06 -3.97
CA ARG A 60 -11.06 10.43 -3.50
C ARG A 60 -10.03 11.44 -3.98
N ARG A 61 -8.74 11.07 -3.94
CA ARG A 61 -7.66 11.94 -4.41
C ARG A 61 -7.72 12.14 -5.92
N LYS A 62 -8.01 11.08 -6.67
CA LYS A 62 -8.17 11.13 -8.13
C LYS A 62 -9.35 12.03 -8.52
N HIS A 63 -10.50 11.89 -7.86
CA HIS A 63 -11.66 12.76 -8.12
C HIS A 63 -11.36 14.22 -7.81
N ALA A 64 -10.77 14.53 -6.65
CA ALA A 64 -10.40 15.90 -6.31
C ALA A 64 -9.43 16.53 -7.34
N LEU A 65 -8.49 15.74 -7.87
CA LEU A 65 -7.60 16.19 -8.93
C LEU A 65 -8.35 16.43 -10.25
N LEU A 66 -9.25 15.54 -10.65
CA LEU A 66 -10.08 15.70 -11.85
C LEU A 66 -10.98 16.93 -11.75
N ASP A 67 -11.57 17.19 -10.59
CA ASP A 67 -12.39 18.38 -10.34
C ASP A 67 -11.56 19.66 -10.46
N ALA A 68 -10.37 19.68 -9.87
CA ALA A 68 -9.45 20.82 -9.95
C ALA A 68 -8.99 21.09 -11.40
N LEU A 69 -8.63 20.03 -12.15
CA LEU A 69 -8.25 20.13 -13.57
C LEU A 69 -9.42 20.63 -14.43
N THR A 70 -10.63 20.13 -14.18
CA THR A 70 -11.84 20.55 -14.89
C THR A 70 -12.15 22.03 -14.61
N THR A 71 -12.02 22.47 -13.37
CA THR A 71 -12.21 23.87 -12.98
C THR A 71 -11.19 24.77 -13.68
N ALA A 72 -9.90 24.38 -13.69
CA ALA A 72 -8.85 25.13 -14.37
C ALA A 72 -9.02 25.17 -15.90
N ALA A 73 -9.60 24.13 -16.50
CA ALA A 73 -9.88 24.09 -17.93
C ALA A 73 -11.08 24.97 -18.33
N ARG A 74 -12.09 25.09 -17.47
CA ARG A 74 -13.29 25.92 -17.71
C ARG A 74 -13.10 27.41 -17.42
N GLY A 75 -12.11 27.77 -16.60
CA GLY A 75 -11.77 29.15 -16.28
C GLY A 75 -10.82 29.83 -17.29
N ARG A 76 -10.55 29.20 -18.44
CA ARG A 76 -9.76 29.74 -19.56
C ARG A 76 -10.62 30.02 -20.77
#